data_AF-A0AAD8BY55-F1
#
_entry.id   AF-A0AAD8BY55-F1
#
_cell.length_a   1.000
_cell.length_b   1.000
_cell.length_c   1.000
_cell.angle_alpha   90.00
_cell.angle_beta   90.00
_cell.angle_gamma   90.00
#
_symmetry.space_group_name_H-M   'P 1'
#
loop_
_entity.id
_entity.type
_entity.pdbx_description
1 polymer ?
#
loop_
_entity_poly.entity_id
_entity_poly.type
_entity_poly.pdbx_seq_one_letter_code
_entity_poly.pdbx_strand_id
1 'polypeptide(L)'
;MTYGQNASGMSLSVSSIRRTRSNNRTQAAADVKSAFNRDGPLVIHFDGKLLPSIAGGPGKEDRVAIIVTGRTTEKLLAIPKLVQGTGEQIAKAAAETITDWELTNSIAGIRGQDKNGILFITASEHETSSERSIKYTGKEELGDKKLDYFIGSRSHFFFQVLNLDKSLLNLSVEQWPQLEAYQHAKVVAHSLKVVNDSAERGIALATNFNKSLTKKEEEKQYLYQVVESHRKQYPDAKKATLKSINEQLTVL
;
A
#
# COMPACT_ATOMS: atom_id res chain seq x y z
N MET A 1 -29.12 -1.48 24.49
CA MET A 1 -30.48 -0.96 24.28
C MET A 1 -30.41 0.56 24.16
N THR A 2 -30.55 1.12 22.96
CA THR A 2 -30.61 2.58 22.77
C THR A 2 -32.04 2.94 22.44
N TYR A 3 -32.78 3.40 23.46
CA TYR A 3 -34.17 3.83 23.32
C TYR A 3 -34.27 5.00 22.33
N GLY A 4 -35.27 4.93 21.46
CA GLY A 4 -35.56 5.94 20.45
C GLY A 4 -35.77 7.32 21.07
N GLN A 5 -34.89 8.26 20.73
CA GLN A 5 -35.11 9.67 21.05
C GLN A 5 -36.12 10.29 20.08
N ASN A 6 -36.95 11.19 20.59
CA ASN A 6 -37.97 11.88 19.82
C ASN A 6 -37.33 12.89 18.85
N ALA A 7 -37.56 12.70 17.54
CA ALA A 7 -36.96 13.52 16.49
C ALA A 7 -37.34 15.01 16.58
N SER A 8 -38.47 15.34 17.20
CA SER A 8 -38.92 16.73 17.40
C SER A 8 -38.15 17.49 18.49
N GLY A 9 -37.38 16.81 19.34
CA GLY A 9 -36.52 17.42 20.36
C GLY A 9 -35.06 17.60 19.95
N MET A 10 -34.66 17.08 18.78
CA MET A 10 -33.29 17.18 18.28
C MET A 10 -33.13 18.37 17.33
N SER A 11 -32.50 19.46 17.78
CA SER A 11 -32.01 20.49 16.85
C SER A 11 -30.72 19.98 16.17
N LEU A 12 -30.90 19.19 15.10
CA LEU A 12 -29.78 18.72 14.30
C LEU A 12 -29.29 19.84 13.38
N SER A 13 -28.36 20.66 13.87
CA SER A 13 -27.69 21.62 13.00
C SER A 13 -26.79 20.89 12.00
N VAL A 14 -26.79 21.36 10.76
CA VAL A 14 -25.92 20.85 9.68
C VAL A 14 -24.45 20.86 10.12
N SER A 15 -24.04 21.89 10.86
CA SER A 15 -22.71 22.04 11.43
C SER A 15 -22.38 20.95 12.46
N SER A 16 -23.32 20.60 13.33
CA SER A 16 -23.15 19.51 14.29
C SER A 16 -23.00 18.16 13.59
N ILE A 17 -23.88 17.85 12.63
CA ILE A 17 -23.78 16.63 11.82
C ILE A 17 -22.42 16.55 11.12
N ARG A 18 -21.98 17.65 10.50
CA ARG A 18 -20.69 17.71 9.79
C ARG A 18 -19.52 17.45 10.74
N ARG A 19 -19.51 18.08 11.92
CA ARG A 19 -18.47 17.92 12.93
C ARG A 19 -18.41 16.47 13.43
N THR A 20 -19.56 15.91 13.80
CA THR A 20 -19.64 14.50 14.23
C THR A 20 -19.14 13.55 13.15
N ARG A 21 -19.53 13.75 11.88
CA ARG A 21 -19.01 12.96 10.75
C ARG A 21 -17.51 13.13 10.52
N SER A 22 -16.95 14.30 10.80
CA SER A 22 -15.50 14.53 10.72
C SER A 22 -14.79 13.75 11.80
N ASN A 23 -15.21 13.89 13.06
CA ASN A 23 -14.61 13.22 14.20
C ASN A 23 -14.69 11.70 14.05
N ASN A 24 -15.83 11.17 13.63
CA ASN A 24 -15.99 9.74 13.40
C ASN A 24 -15.05 9.20 12.31
N ARG A 25 -14.81 9.97 11.23
CA ARG A 25 -13.84 9.57 10.19
C ARG A 25 -12.42 9.59 10.70
N THR A 26 -12.04 10.62 11.46
CA THR A 26 -10.71 10.72 12.07
C THR A 26 -10.46 9.55 13.02
N GLN A 27 -11.41 9.24 13.90
CA GLN A 27 -11.29 8.11 14.83
C GLN A 27 -11.19 6.78 14.07
N ALA A 28 -12.10 6.52 13.13
CA ALA A 28 -12.08 5.27 12.37
C ALA A 28 -10.77 5.11 11.56
N ALA A 29 -10.22 6.19 11.01
CA ALA A 29 -8.92 6.15 10.34
C ALA A 29 -7.77 5.84 11.31
N ALA A 30 -7.80 6.40 12.52
CA ALA A 30 -6.83 6.10 13.57
C ALA A 30 -6.90 4.64 14.01
N ASP A 31 -8.12 4.11 14.20
CA ASP A 31 -8.36 2.71 14.56
C ASP A 31 -7.78 1.79 13.48
N VAL A 32 -8.07 2.07 12.21
CA VAL A 32 -7.55 1.35 11.04
C VAL A 32 -6.02 1.38 10.99
N LYS A 33 -5.39 2.51 11.31
CA LYS A 33 -3.92 2.65 11.36
C LYS A 33 -3.31 1.84 12.49
N SER A 34 -3.92 1.87 13.68
CA SER A 34 -3.45 1.13 14.85
C SER A 34 -3.61 -0.39 14.71
N ALA A 35 -4.64 -0.84 14.00
CA ALA A 35 -4.92 -2.26 13.76
C ALA A 35 -4.08 -2.87 12.62
N PHE A 36 -3.30 -2.07 11.88
CA PHE A 36 -2.52 -2.57 10.76
C PHE A 36 -1.34 -3.44 11.25
N ASN A 37 -1.31 -4.69 10.80
CA ASN A 37 -0.18 -5.59 11.08
C ASN A 37 1.06 -5.16 10.29
N ARG A 38 2.14 -4.87 11.01
CA ARG A 38 3.42 -4.38 10.49
C ARG A 38 4.46 -5.49 10.33
N ASP A 39 4.06 -6.73 10.55
CA ASP A 39 4.93 -7.89 10.54
C ASP A 39 5.34 -8.32 9.11
N GLY A 40 6.57 -8.81 9.01
CA GLY A 40 7.17 -9.34 7.80
C GLY A 40 7.83 -8.29 6.90
N PRO A 41 8.54 -8.76 5.85
CA PRO A 41 9.12 -7.88 4.86
C PRO A 41 8.00 -7.21 4.06
N LEU A 42 7.92 -5.88 4.15
CA LEU A 42 6.93 -5.06 3.45
C LEU A 42 7.53 -4.42 2.21
N VAL A 43 6.72 -4.29 1.16
CA VAL A 43 7.08 -3.61 -0.09
C VAL A 43 6.17 -2.41 -0.30
N ILE A 44 6.77 -1.25 -0.55
CA ILE A 44 6.04 -0.04 -0.93
C ILE A 44 5.84 -0.01 -2.44
N HIS A 45 4.61 0.29 -2.85
CA HIS A 45 4.22 0.54 -4.22
C HIS A 45 3.68 1.95 -4.30
N PHE A 46 4.04 2.67 -5.36
CA PHE A 46 3.46 3.97 -5.61
C PHE A 46 3.11 4.16 -7.09
N ASP A 47 2.03 4.90 -7.33
CA ASP A 47 1.60 5.30 -8.66
C ASP A 47 1.05 6.72 -8.61
N GLY A 48 1.39 7.52 -9.63
CA GLY A 48 1.10 8.95 -9.70
C GLY A 48 0.04 9.25 -10.74
N LYS A 49 -0.86 10.18 -10.44
CA LYS A 49 -1.82 10.70 -11.42
C LYS A 49 -2.15 12.16 -11.16
N LEU A 50 -2.26 12.90 -12.25
CA LEU A 50 -2.80 14.26 -12.24
C LEU A 50 -4.33 14.20 -12.10
N LEU A 51 -4.86 14.58 -10.95
CA LEU A 51 -6.29 14.53 -10.62
C LEU A 51 -6.89 15.95 -10.54
N PRO A 52 -8.20 16.15 -10.78
CA PRO A 52 -8.83 17.46 -10.54
C PRO A 52 -8.64 17.92 -9.09
N SER A 53 -8.61 19.23 -8.84
CA SER A 53 -8.46 19.73 -7.46
C SER A 53 -9.64 19.35 -6.57
N ILE A 54 -9.35 18.92 -5.34
CA ILE A 54 -10.39 18.64 -4.33
C ILE A 54 -11.18 19.88 -3.93
N ALA A 55 -10.61 21.08 -4.08
CA ALA A 55 -11.29 22.34 -3.80
C ALA A 55 -12.40 22.64 -4.83
N GLY A 56 -12.34 21.98 -5.99
CA GLY A 56 -13.14 22.28 -7.17
C GLY A 56 -12.43 23.25 -8.12
N GLY A 57 -13.03 23.47 -9.29
CA GLY A 57 -12.48 24.34 -10.34
C GLY A 57 -11.66 23.60 -11.40
N PRO A 58 -11.05 24.33 -12.35
CA PRO A 58 -10.34 23.74 -13.49
C PRO A 58 -8.94 23.23 -13.15
N GLY A 59 -8.42 23.58 -11.97
CA GLY A 59 -7.08 23.18 -11.52
C GLY A 59 -6.94 21.67 -11.37
N LYS A 60 -5.74 21.19 -11.64
CA LYS A 60 -5.34 19.80 -11.39
C LYS A 60 -4.22 19.74 -10.35
N GLU A 61 -4.13 18.63 -9.66
CA GLU A 61 -3.20 18.37 -8.56
C GLU A 61 -2.50 17.05 -8.84
N ASP A 62 -1.17 17.05 -8.78
CA ASP A 62 -0.40 15.82 -8.78
C ASP A 62 -0.67 15.07 -7.49
N ARG A 63 -1.08 13.82 -7.61
CA ARG A 63 -1.35 12.94 -6.48
C ARG A 63 -0.66 11.61 -6.70
N VAL A 64 -0.11 11.06 -5.63
CA VAL A 64 0.53 9.74 -5.65
C VAL A 64 -0.18 8.84 -4.66
N ALA A 65 -0.63 7.66 -5.09
CA ALA A 65 -1.11 6.64 -4.16
C ALA A 65 0.11 5.88 -3.64
N ILE A 66 0.23 5.77 -2.31
CA ILE A 66 1.29 5.02 -1.63
C ILE A 66 0.64 3.84 -0.93
N ILE A 67 1.05 2.64 -1.31
CA ILE A 67 0.47 1.38 -0.83
C ILE A 67 1.59 0.50 -0.32
N VAL A 68 1.34 -0.17 0.80
CA VAL A 68 2.22 -1.21 1.29
C VAL A 68 1.62 -2.58 1.03
N THR A 69 2.44 -3.55 0.65
CA THR A 69 2.06 -4.96 0.55
C THR A 69 3.03 -5.82 1.33
N GLY A 70 2.53 -6.88 1.95
CA GLY A 70 3.28 -7.99 2.51
C GLY A 70 2.52 -9.30 2.27
N ARG A 71 2.91 -10.37 2.96
CA ARG A 71 2.44 -11.74 2.66
C ARG A 71 0.93 -11.92 2.56
N THR A 72 0.21 -11.33 3.49
CA THR A 72 -1.26 -11.42 3.55
C THR A 72 -1.90 -10.05 3.66
N THR A 73 -1.10 -9.00 3.50
CA THR A 73 -1.52 -7.64 3.77
C THR A 73 -1.29 -6.78 2.55
N GLU A 74 -2.26 -5.95 2.26
CA GLU A 74 -2.17 -4.86 1.30
C GLU A 74 -2.84 -3.70 1.99
N LYS A 75 -2.25 -2.51 2.00
CA LYS A 75 -2.83 -1.36 2.68
C LYS A 75 -2.49 -0.07 1.97
N LEU A 76 -3.53 0.70 1.62
CA LEU A 76 -3.37 2.08 1.21
C LEU A 76 -2.88 2.92 2.40
N LEU A 77 -1.69 3.50 2.31
CA LEU A 77 -1.13 4.32 3.39
C LEU A 77 -1.57 5.78 3.25
N ALA A 78 -1.44 6.35 2.06
CA ALA A 78 -1.82 7.73 1.79
C ALA A 78 -2.01 8.00 0.29
N ILE A 79 -2.70 9.10 -0.04
CA ILE A 79 -2.75 9.67 -1.39
C ILE A 79 -2.41 11.17 -1.35
N PRO A 80 -1.18 11.54 -0.96
CA PRO A 80 -0.82 12.94 -0.76
C PRO A 80 -0.90 13.75 -2.05
N LYS A 81 -1.29 15.01 -1.91
CA LYS A 81 -1.08 16.04 -2.92
C LYS A 81 0.40 16.41 -2.97
N LEU A 82 0.97 16.43 -4.17
CA LEU A 82 2.34 16.85 -4.41
C LEU A 82 2.36 18.30 -4.91
N VAL A 83 3.48 18.99 -4.66
CA VAL A 83 3.77 20.29 -5.28
C VAL A 83 3.99 20.10 -6.79
N GLN A 84 4.65 18.99 -7.16
CA GLN A 84 4.93 18.57 -8.53
C GLN A 84 5.12 17.05 -8.58
N GLY A 85 4.75 16.41 -9.68
CA GLY A 85 4.95 14.97 -9.93
C GLY A 85 6.39 14.55 -10.25
N THR A 86 7.41 15.15 -9.61
CA THR A 86 8.81 14.72 -9.81
C THR A 86 9.15 13.53 -8.91
N GLY A 87 10.11 12.69 -9.36
CA GLY A 87 10.55 11.52 -8.60
C GLY A 87 11.04 11.86 -7.18
N GLU A 88 11.69 13.01 -7.00
CA GLU A 88 12.13 13.51 -5.70
C GLU A 88 10.95 13.79 -4.75
N GLN A 89 9.91 14.48 -5.23
CA GLN A 89 8.75 14.79 -4.40
C GLN A 89 7.93 13.55 -4.09
N ILE A 90 7.85 12.60 -5.02
CA ILE A 90 7.25 11.30 -4.79
C ILE A 90 8.02 10.54 -3.71
N ALA A 91 9.35 10.49 -3.80
CA ALA A 91 10.20 9.82 -2.82
C ALA A 91 10.08 10.45 -1.43
N LYS A 92 10.05 11.79 -1.36
CA LYS A 92 9.82 12.52 -0.11
C LYS A 92 8.47 12.18 0.51
N ALA A 93 7.39 12.23 -0.27
CA ALA A 93 6.06 11.89 0.20
C ALA A 93 5.95 10.43 0.68
N ALA A 94 6.63 9.50 -0.01
CA ALA A 94 6.72 8.11 0.40
C ALA A 94 7.46 7.96 1.74
N ALA A 95 8.62 8.60 1.90
CA ALA A 95 9.41 8.55 3.14
C ALA A 95 8.65 9.12 4.35
N GLU A 96 7.97 10.26 4.17
CA GLU A 96 7.11 10.86 5.19
C GLU A 96 5.97 9.92 5.57
N THR A 97 5.33 9.28 4.59
CA THR A 97 4.24 8.31 4.81
C THR A 97 4.73 7.05 5.54
N ILE A 98 5.89 6.50 5.15
CA ILE A 98 6.49 5.33 5.81
C ILE A 98 6.80 5.64 7.28
N THR A 99 7.32 6.84 7.55
CA THR A 99 7.62 7.30 8.90
C THR A 99 6.35 7.49 9.72
N ASP A 100 5.32 8.14 9.16
CA ASP A 100 4.02 8.34 9.81
C ASP A 100 3.36 7.01 10.21
N TRP A 101 3.51 5.97 9.39
CA TRP A 101 2.97 4.64 9.67
C TRP A 101 3.88 3.74 10.50
N GLU A 102 5.04 4.25 10.95
CA GLU A 102 6.02 3.51 11.77
C GLU A 102 6.52 2.23 11.07
N LEU A 103 6.71 2.30 9.75
CA LEU A 103 7.08 1.14 8.92
C LEU A 103 8.57 1.07 8.56
N THR A 104 9.37 2.06 8.96
CA THR A 104 10.78 2.22 8.52
C THR A 104 11.60 0.94 8.64
N ASN A 105 11.43 0.19 9.74
CA ASN A 105 12.19 -1.04 10.00
C ASN A 105 11.54 -2.31 9.41
N SER A 106 10.32 -2.21 8.89
CA SER A 106 9.59 -3.33 8.27
C SER A 106 9.67 -3.31 6.74
N ILE A 107 10.13 -2.21 6.13
CA ILE A 107 10.24 -2.11 4.67
C ILE A 107 11.45 -2.87 4.17
N ALA A 108 11.20 -3.94 3.41
CA ALA A 108 12.21 -4.69 2.66
C ALA A 108 12.55 -4.02 1.32
N GLY A 109 11.57 -3.35 0.69
CA GLY A 109 11.83 -2.68 -0.57
C GLY A 109 10.76 -1.72 -1.03
N ILE A 110 11.10 -0.99 -2.08
CA ILE A 110 10.27 0.00 -2.73
C ILE A 110 10.24 -0.34 -4.22
N ARG A 111 9.03 -0.45 -4.76
CA ARG A 111 8.75 -0.60 -6.19
C ARG A 111 8.29 0.73 -6.75
N GLY A 112 8.98 1.18 -7.79
CA GLY A 112 8.55 2.25 -8.68
C GLY A 112 8.48 1.79 -10.13
N GLN A 113 7.93 2.63 -10.98
CA GLN A 113 7.99 2.47 -12.43
C GLN A 113 8.54 3.76 -13.03
N ASP A 114 9.53 3.63 -13.92
CA ASP A 114 10.02 4.74 -14.75
C ASP A 114 9.80 4.44 -16.24
N LYS A 115 10.25 5.35 -17.11
CA LYS A 115 10.12 5.19 -18.57
C LYS A 115 10.90 4.00 -19.14
N ASN A 116 11.84 3.45 -18.36
CA ASN A 116 12.75 2.39 -18.76
C ASN A 116 12.37 1.02 -18.16
N GLY A 117 11.39 0.97 -17.24
CA GLY A 117 10.85 -0.29 -16.70
C GLY A 117 10.43 -0.21 -15.23
N ILE A 118 10.32 -1.38 -14.60
CA ILE A 118 10.02 -1.51 -13.17
C ILE A 118 11.34 -1.40 -12.38
N LEU A 119 11.37 -0.54 -11.38
CA LEU A 119 12.51 -0.36 -10.49
C LEU A 119 12.18 -0.93 -9.11
N PHE A 120 12.95 -1.92 -8.67
CA PHE A 120 12.96 -2.41 -7.29
C PHE A 120 14.21 -1.90 -6.59
N ILE A 121 14.03 -1.14 -5.52
CA ILE A 121 15.08 -0.68 -4.62
C ILE A 121 14.85 -1.34 -3.29
N THR A 122 15.83 -2.08 -2.82
CA THR A 122 15.78 -2.81 -1.56
C THR A 122 16.53 -2.02 -0.47
N ALA A 123 15.99 -2.00 0.75
CA ALA A 123 16.55 -1.20 1.84
C ALA A 123 17.78 -1.89 2.48
N SER A 124 18.90 -1.18 2.62
CA SER A 124 20.06 -1.60 3.43
C SER A 124 20.82 -0.37 3.93
N GLU A 125 21.33 -0.47 5.16
CA GLU A 125 22.14 0.56 5.82
C GLU A 125 23.60 0.57 5.35
N HIS A 126 24.08 -0.49 4.68
CA HIS A 126 25.54 -0.73 4.55
C HIS A 126 26.18 -0.62 3.16
N GLU A 127 25.47 -0.25 2.09
CA GLU A 127 26.08 -0.20 0.74
C GLU A 127 25.73 1.06 -0.08
N THR A 128 26.63 1.42 -1.00
CA THR A 128 26.56 2.64 -1.80
C THR A 128 25.40 2.63 -2.82
N SER A 129 24.87 3.80 -3.17
CA SER A 129 23.64 3.98 -3.98
C SER A 129 23.62 3.22 -5.33
N SER A 130 24.78 2.94 -5.92
CA SER A 130 24.91 2.19 -7.19
C SER A 130 24.64 0.69 -7.08
N GLU A 131 24.74 0.11 -5.87
CA GLU A 131 24.61 -1.34 -5.64
C GLU A 131 23.16 -1.76 -5.34
N ARG A 132 22.31 -0.80 -4.93
CA ARG A 132 20.92 -1.01 -4.45
C ARG A 132 19.87 -1.20 -5.54
N SER A 133 20.26 -1.27 -6.81
CA SER A 133 19.32 -1.33 -7.93
C SER A 133 19.62 -2.48 -8.90
N ILE A 134 18.64 -3.36 -9.07
CA ILE A 134 18.61 -4.31 -10.19
C ILE A 134 17.97 -3.55 -11.36
N LYS A 135 18.80 -2.91 -12.18
CA LYS A 135 18.37 -2.20 -13.39
C LYS A 135 18.63 -3.09 -14.60
N TYR A 136 17.57 -3.44 -15.33
CA TYR A 136 17.73 -3.88 -16.70
C TYR A 136 17.89 -2.63 -17.58
N THR A 137 19.11 -2.41 -18.09
CA THR A 137 19.43 -1.28 -18.99
C THR A 137 19.65 -1.71 -20.44
N GLY A 138 19.36 -2.98 -20.76
CA GLY A 138 19.53 -3.54 -22.10
C GLY A 138 18.45 -3.07 -23.06
N LYS A 139 18.84 -2.65 -24.26
CA LYS A 139 17.93 -2.39 -25.41
C LYS A 139 17.50 -3.66 -26.14
N GLU A 140 17.97 -4.83 -25.69
CA GLU A 140 17.73 -6.11 -26.34
C GLU A 140 16.36 -6.69 -25.95
N GLU A 141 15.76 -7.46 -26.85
CA GLU A 141 14.50 -8.16 -26.60
C GLU A 141 14.65 -9.15 -25.44
N LEU A 142 13.81 -9.00 -24.42
CA LEU A 142 13.78 -9.83 -23.21
C LEU A 142 13.38 -11.29 -23.48
N GLY A 143 12.85 -11.60 -24.68
CA GLY A 143 12.25 -12.89 -25.02
C GLY A 143 13.22 -14.08 -25.07
N ASP A 144 14.50 -13.83 -25.37
CA ASP A 144 15.49 -14.89 -25.59
C ASP A 144 16.43 -15.15 -24.40
N LYS A 145 16.26 -14.40 -23.30
CA LYS A 145 17.13 -14.53 -22.12
C LYS A 145 16.60 -15.61 -21.16
N LYS A 146 17.49 -16.49 -20.72
CA LYS A 146 17.22 -17.49 -19.67
C LYS A 146 17.30 -16.84 -18.27
N LEU A 147 16.75 -17.54 -17.27
CA LEU A 147 16.64 -17.03 -15.90
C LEU A 147 18.02 -16.68 -15.28
N ASP A 148 19.05 -17.44 -15.61
CA ASP A 148 20.44 -17.21 -15.20
C ASP A 148 20.99 -15.84 -15.59
N TYR A 149 20.57 -15.29 -16.74
CA TYR A 149 20.92 -13.94 -17.18
C TYR A 149 20.45 -12.85 -16.20
N PHE A 150 19.33 -13.08 -15.50
CA PHE A 150 18.77 -12.14 -14.53
C PHE A 150 19.29 -12.38 -13.11
N ILE A 151 20.01 -13.49 -12.87
CA ILE A 151 20.61 -13.83 -11.58
C ILE A 151 22.08 -13.43 -11.60
N GLY A 152 22.35 -12.18 -11.20
CA GLY A 152 23.71 -11.66 -11.05
C GLY A 152 24.17 -11.61 -9.59
N SER A 153 25.39 -11.12 -9.37
CA SER A 153 25.94 -10.89 -8.01
C SER A 153 25.03 -10.00 -7.13
N ARG A 154 24.25 -9.11 -7.75
CA ARG A 154 23.24 -8.27 -7.08
C ARG A 154 21.98 -9.03 -6.65
N SER A 155 21.67 -10.17 -7.26
CA SER A 155 20.49 -10.98 -6.91
C SER A 155 20.65 -11.65 -5.53
N HIS A 156 21.88 -11.77 -5.02
CA HIS A 156 22.12 -12.23 -3.65
C HIS A 156 21.59 -11.27 -2.58
N PHE A 157 21.47 -9.98 -2.90
CA PHE A 157 20.92 -8.97 -2.00
C PHE A 157 19.46 -9.24 -1.61
N PHE A 158 18.71 -9.88 -2.50
CA PHE A 158 17.34 -10.34 -2.24
C PHE A 158 17.25 -11.23 -0.99
N PHE A 159 18.22 -12.15 -0.82
CA PHE A 159 18.24 -13.06 0.33
C PHE A 159 18.55 -12.31 1.62
N GLN A 160 19.46 -11.34 1.58
CA GLN A 160 19.81 -10.53 2.76
C GLN A 160 18.63 -9.69 3.25
N VAL A 161 17.97 -8.99 2.34
CA VAL A 161 16.86 -8.06 2.64
C VAL A 161 15.64 -8.78 3.20
N LEU A 162 15.35 -9.96 2.67
CA LEU A 162 14.21 -10.77 3.07
C LEU A 162 14.57 -11.74 4.20
N ASN A 163 15.78 -11.64 4.74
CA ASN A 163 16.33 -12.51 5.77
C ASN A 163 16.15 -14.01 5.43
N LEU A 164 16.46 -14.36 4.18
CA LEU A 164 16.37 -15.72 3.65
C LEU A 164 17.72 -16.41 3.74
N ASP A 165 17.69 -17.70 4.04
CA ASP A 165 18.89 -18.52 4.08
C ASP A 165 19.46 -18.72 2.65
N LYS A 166 20.69 -18.28 2.44
CA LYS A 166 21.42 -18.40 1.17
C LYS A 166 22.09 -19.76 1.00
N SER A 167 22.17 -20.58 2.06
CA SER A 167 22.82 -21.90 2.03
C SER A 167 22.21 -22.83 0.99
N LEU A 168 20.92 -22.65 0.67
CA LEU A 168 20.20 -23.43 -0.34
C LEU A 168 20.81 -23.29 -1.75
N LEU A 169 21.47 -22.16 -2.05
CA LEU A 169 22.10 -21.95 -3.36
C LEU A 169 23.33 -22.84 -3.58
N ASN A 170 23.88 -23.42 -2.51
CA ASN A 170 25.00 -24.36 -2.58
C ASN A 170 24.54 -25.81 -2.80
N LEU A 171 23.24 -26.07 -2.77
CA LEU A 171 22.63 -27.39 -2.90
C LEU A 171 21.98 -27.56 -4.26
N SER A 172 21.89 -28.81 -4.73
CA SER A 172 21.31 -29.11 -6.03
C SER A 172 19.82 -28.78 -6.07
N VAL A 173 19.35 -28.27 -7.20
CA VAL A 173 17.95 -27.80 -7.35
C VAL A 173 16.94 -28.93 -7.11
N GLU A 174 17.32 -30.19 -7.38
CA GLU A 174 16.47 -31.36 -7.14
C GLU A 174 16.16 -31.57 -5.65
N GLN A 175 17.02 -31.06 -4.76
CA GLN A 175 16.89 -31.19 -3.30
C GLN A 175 16.10 -30.03 -2.68
N TRP A 176 15.86 -28.94 -3.44
CA TRP A 176 15.22 -27.74 -2.93
C TRP A 176 13.81 -27.98 -2.36
N PRO A 177 12.92 -28.78 -2.99
CA PRO A 177 11.58 -29.00 -2.45
C PRO A 177 11.55 -29.60 -1.04
N GLN A 178 12.61 -30.29 -0.61
CA GLN A 178 12.70 -30.93 0.70
C GLN A 178 13.36 -30.02 1.76
N LEU A 179 13.96 -28.90 1.36
CA LEU A 179 14.63 -27.97 2.28
C LEU A 179 13.63 -26.98 2.89
N GLU A 180 13.65 -26.88 4.22
CA GLU A 180 12.84 -25.89 4.96
C GLU A 180 13.18 -24.46 4.53
N ALA A 181 14.47 -24.17 4.34
CA ALA A 181 14.95 -22.88 3.84
C ALA A 181 14.32 -22.49 2.49
N TYR A 182 14.20 -23.44 1.56
CA TYR A 182 13.57 -23.21 0.26
C TYR A 182 12.05 -23.01 0.39
N GLN A 183 11.37 -23.80 1.23
CA GLN A 183 9.94 -23.63 1.46
C GLN A 183 9.64 -22.25 2.06
N HIS A 184 10.45 -21.81 3.03
CA HIS A 184 10.35 -20.47 3.60
C HIS A 184 10.61 -19.38 2.55
N ALA A 185 11.71 -19.48 1.80
CA ALA A 185 12.05 -18.53 0.73
C ALA A 185 10.96 -18.47 -0.35
N LYS A 186 10.39 -19.61 -0.72
CA LYS A 186 9.29 -19.72 -1.69
C LYS A 186 8.03 -19.02 -1.17
N VAL A 187 7.66 -19.24 0.09
CA VAL A 187 6.52 -18.56 0.71
C VAL A 187 6.75 -17.05 0.72
N VAL A 188 7.93 -16.59 1.14
CA VAL A 188 8.28 -15.16 1.19
C VAL A 188 8.29 -14.55 -0.22
N ALA A 189 8.87 -15.21 -1.21
CA ALA A 189 8.90 -14.71 -2.59
C ALA A 189 7.49 -14.61 -3.20
N HIS A 190 6.62 -15.61 -3.00
CA HIS A 190 5.21 -15.55 -3.42
C HIS A 190 4.41 -14.47 -2.69
N SER A 191 4.86 -14.13 -1.47
CA SER A 191 4.28 -13.08 -0.63
C SER A 191 4.50 -11.67 -1.20
N LEU A 192 5.57 -11.49 -1.98
CA LEU A 192 5.91 -10.22 -2.61
C LEU A 192 5.01 -10.03 -3.82
N LYS A 193 3.87 -9.35 -3.61
CA LYS A 193 2.94 -9.00 -4.67
C LYS A 193 3.56 -7.90 -5.55
N VAL A 194 4.19 -8.31 -6.66
CA VAL A 194 4.89 -7.43 -7.63
C VAL A 194 3.92 -6.98 -8.75
N VAL A 195 2.69 -6.62 -8.42
CA VAL A 195 1.68 -6.22 -9.42
C VAL A 195 1.31 -4.75 -9.24
N ASN A 196 1.43 -3.94 -10.31
CA ASN A 196 1.16 -2.49 -10.28
C ASN A 196 -0.27 -2.13 -9.90
N ASP A 197 -1.20 -3.06 -10.12
CA ASP A 197 -2.63 -2.90 -9.89
C ASP A 197 -2.96 -2.33 -8.52
N SER A 198 -2.14 -2.61 -7.49
CA SER A 198 -2.39 -2.11 -6.15
C SER A 198 -2.38 -0.58 -6.13
N ALA A 199 -1.29 0.06 -6.57
CA ALA A 199 -1.19 1.52 -6.55
C ALA A 199 -2.20 2.18 -7.50
N GLU A 200 -2.44 1.57 -8.67
CA GLU A 200 -3.47 2.00 -9.62
C GLU A 200 -4.89 1.98 -8.99
N ARG A 201 -5.22 0.94 -8.19
CA ARG A 201 -6.48 0.90 -7.42
C ARG A 201 -6.59 2.04 -6.42
N GLY A 202 -5.48 2.43 -5.78
CA GLY A 202 -5.42 3.59 -4.90
C GLY A 202 -5.78 4.89 -5.64
N ILE A 203 -5.19 5.10 -6.82
CA ILE A 203 -5.51 6.24 -7.68
C ILE A 203 -6.97 6.21 -8.17
N ALA A 204 -7.51 5.03 -8.49
CA ALA A 204 -8.92 4.88 -8.86
C ALA A 204 -9.86 5.25 -7.70
N LEU A 205 -9.49 4.90 -6.46
CA LEU A 205 -10.22 5.31 -5.26
C LEU A 205 -10.22 6.84 -5.11
N ALA A 206 -9.06 7.48 -5.22
CA ALA A 206 -8.98 8.95 -5.18
C ALA A 206 -9.82 9.60 -6.29
N THR A 207 -9.76 9.06 -7.51
CA THR A 207 -10.54 9.56 -8.66
C THR A 207 -12.04 9.54 -8.36
N ASN A 208 -12.56 8.41 -7.86
CA ASN A 208 -13.97 8.23 -7.56
C ASN A 208 -14.47 9.14 -6.43
N PHE A 209 -13.66 9.32 -5.38
CA PHE A 209 -14.03 10.12 -4.22
C PHE A 209 -13.58 11.57 -4.28
N ASN A 210 -12.96 11.99 -5.39
CA ASN A 210 -12.33 13.31 -5.51
C ASN A 210 -13.30 14.46 -5.22
N LYS A 211 -14.52 14.40 -5.76
CA LYS A 211 -15.58 15.41 -5.57
C LYS A 211 -16.44 15.19 -4.30
N SER A 212 -16.15 14.16 -3.51
CA SER A 212 -17.03 13.70 -2.44
C SER A 212 -16.71 14.30 -1.07
N LEU A 213 -17.75 14.67 -0.32
CA LEU A 213 -17.83 15.00 1.12
C LEU A 213 -16.98 16.16 1.68
N THR A 214 -15.71 16.26 1.34
CA THR A 214 -14.77 17.22 1.94
C THR A 214 -13.76 17.77 0.93
N LYS A 215 -13.38 19.02 1.17
CA LYS A 215 -12.39 19.80 0.41
C LYS A 215 -11.10 20.03 1.20
N LYS A 216 -11.03 19.55 2.45
CA LYS A 216 -9.83 19.64 3.28
C LYS A 216 -8.98 18.39 3.05
N GLU A 217 -7.68 18.57 2.88
CA GLU A 217 -6.75 17.48 2.53
C GLU A 217 -6.70 16.40 3.61
N GLU A 218 -6.52 16.78 4.89
CA GLU A 218 -6.47 15.83 6.01
C GLU A 218 -7.74 14.99 6.13
N GLU A 219 -8.90 15.64 6.11
CA GLU A 219 -10.20 14.95 6.14
C GLU A 219 -10.39 14.00 4.96
N LYS A 220 -9.74 14.29 3.82
CA LYS A 220 -9.77 13.45 2.62
C LYS A 220 -8.91 12.20 2.79
N GLN A 221 -7.74 12.32 3.41
CA GLN A 221 -6.88 11.18 3.73
C GLN A 221 -7.61 10.20 4.66
N TYR A 222 -8.27 10.71 5.72
CA TYR A 222 -9.10 9.86 6.59
C TYR A 222 -10.24 9.18 5.84
N LEU A 223 -10.88 9.89 4.90
CA LEU A 223 -11.93 9.29 4.07
C LEU A 223 -11.39 8.12 3.24
N TYR A 224 -10.20 8.25 2.64
CA TYR A 224 -9.60 7.16 1.86
C TYR A 224 -9.32 5.93 2.72
N GLN A 225 -8.82 6.12 3.94
CA GLN A 225 -8.58 5.04 4.90
C GLN A 225 -9.88 4.30 5.27
N VAL A 226 -10.94 5.05 5.57
CA VAL A 226 -12.24 4.50 5.95
C VAL A 226 -12.89 3.76 4.77
N VAL A 227 -12.86 4.35 3.56
CA VAL A 227 -13.43 3.73 2.37
C VAL A 227 -12.70 2.44 2.00
N GLU A 228 -11.37 2.44 2.08
CA GLU A 228 -10.57 1.25 1.79
C GLU A 228 -10.84 0.12 2.78
N SER A 229 -10.88 0.42 4.08
CA SER A 229 -11.25 -0.54 5.13
C SER A 229 -12.68 -1.07 4.93
N HIS A 230 -13.64 -0.18 4.68
CA HIS A 230 -15.03 -0.56 4.44
C HIS A 230 -15.18 -1.46 3.20
N ARG A 231 -14.45 -1.18 2.10
CA ARG A 231 -14.51 -2.03 0.89
C ARG A 231 -13.92 -3.41 1.11
N LYS A 232 -12.95 -3.57 2.00
CA LYS A 232 -12.41 -4.87 2.39
C LYS A 232 -13.37 -5.65 3.28
N GLN A 233 -14.00 -4.97 4.22
CA GLN A 233 -14.99 -5.58 5.11
C GLN A 233 -16.28 -5.94 4.36
N TYR A 234 -16.70 -5.11 3.40
CA TYR A 234 -17.91 -5.27 2.61
C TYR A 234 -17.56 -5.28 1.11
N PRO A 235 -17.01 -6.40 0.59
CA PRO A 235 -16.59 -6.50 -0.80
C PRO A 235 -17.76 -6.49 -1.79
N ASP A 236 -18.94 -6.97 -1.37
CA ASP A 236 -20.16 -6.94 -2.15
C ASP A 236 -21.37 -6.50 -1.32
N ALA A 237 -22.39 -5.97 -2.00
CA ALA A 237 -23.64 -5.52 -1.37
C ALA A 237 -24.60 -6.69 -1.09
N LYS A 238 -24.09 -7.92 -0.95
CA LYS A 238 -24.93 -9.10 -0.74
C LYS A 238 -25.36 -9.20 0.72
N LYS A 239 -26.64 -9.54 0.92
CA LYS A 239 -27.21 -9.79 2.26
C LYS A 239 -26.46 -10.90 3.02
N ALA A 240 -25.92 -11.90 2.31
CA ALA A 240 -25.14 -12.98 2.91
C ALA A 240 -23.86 -12.47 3.59
N THR A 241 -23.13 -11.57 2.93
CA THR A 241 -21.89 -10.94 3.44
C THR A 241 -22.16 -10.07 4.66
N LEU A 242 -23.27 -9.32 4.65
CA LEU A 242 -23.71 -8.54 5.82
C LEU A 242 -24.09 -9.45 7.00
N LYS A 243 -24.70 -10.61 6.73
CA LYS A 243 -25.16 -11.55 7.77
C LYS A 243 -23.97 -12.25 8.45
N SER A 244 -22.97 -12.70 7.69
CA SER A 244 -21.80 -13.38 8.24
C SER A 244 -20.96 -12.49 9.17
N ILE A 245 -20.85 -11.19 8.87
CA ILE A 245 -20.11 -10.22 9.69
C ILE A 245 -20.88 -9.93 10.99
N ASN A 246 -22.20 -9.80 10.90
CA ASN A 246 -23.04 -9.56 12.07
C ASN A 246 -23.02 -10.76 13.03
N GLU A 247 -22.98 -11.99 12.50
CA GLU A 247 -22.83 -13.22 13.29
C GLU A 247 -21.47 -13.29 14.00
N GLN A 248 -20.36 -12.87 13.37
CA GLN A 248 -19.04 -12.79 14.01
C GLN A 248 -18.96 -11.77 15.14
N LEU A 249 -19.69 -10.65 15.03
CA LEU A 249 -19.80 -9.63 16.08
C LEU A 249 -20.70 -10.03 17.26
N THR A 250 -21.55 -11.06 17.11
CA THR A 250 -22.48 -11.52 18.15
C THR A 250 -21.87 -12.62 19.04
N VAL A 251 -20.66 -13.10 18.73
CA VAL A 251 -19.96 -14.18 19.44
C VAL A 251 -18.85 -13.65 20.37
N LEU A 252 -18.67 -12.33 20.46
CA LEU A 252 -17.87 -11.64 21.48
C LEU A 252 -18.78 -10.97 22.51
#